data_AF-X1TBU4-F1
#
_entry.id   AF-X1TBU4-F1
#
_cell.length_a   1.000
_cell.length_b   1.000
_cell.length_c   1.000
_cell.angle_alpha   90.00
_cell.angle_beta   90.00
_cell.angle_gamma   90.00
#
_symmetry.space_group_name_H-M   'P 1'
#
loop_
_entity.id
_entity.type
_entity.pdbx_description
1 polymer ?
#
loop_
_entity_poly.entity_id
_entity_poly.type
_entity_poly.pdbx_seq_one_letter_code
_entity_poly.pdbx_strand_id
1 'polypeptide(L)'
;MAIEDSGLIINDGNAERVGVILGSAIGGLSTIEKEKENVLNYGPKRMSPFTVPSVLANLASGHVSIRFGAKGPISCVVTACASGTNAIGDSFRIISE
;
A
#
# COMPACT_ATOMS: atom_id res chain seq x y z
N MET A 1 11.19 9.46 -9.21
CA MET A 1 9.97 8.80 -8.69
C MET A 1 8.74 9.39 -9.39
N ALA A 2 7.60 8.69 -9.46
CA ALA A 2 6.40 9.20 -10.16
C ALA A 2 5.91 10.57 -9.65
N ILE A 3 6.00 10.82 -8.34
CA ILE A 3 5.61 12.12 -7.76
C ILE A 3 6.49 13.27 -8.25
N GLU A 4 7.81 13.02 -8.41
CA GLU A 4 8.76 14.01 -8.92
C GLU A 4 8.53 14.29 -10.41
N ASP A 5 8.28 13.23 -11.18
CA ASP A 5 8.01 13.30 -12.63
C ASP A 5 6.72 14.10 -12.93
N SER A 6 5.70 13.95 -12.08
CA SER A 6 4.44 14.68 -12.22
C SER A 6 4.51 16.17 -11.85
N GLY A 7 5.53 16.59 -11.09
CA GLY A 7 5.58 17.92 -10.47
C GLY A 7 4.48 18.20 -9.43
N LEU A 8 3.70 17.19 -9.01
CA LEU A 8 2.63 17.35 -8.03
C LEU A 8 3.18 17.64 -6.64
N ILE A 9 2.79 18.77 -6.06
CA ILE A 9 3.08 19.14 -4.67
C ILE A 9 1.83 18.90 -3.83
N ILE A 10 1.92 18.01 -2.86
CA ILE A 10 0.85 17.75 -1.88
C ILE A 10 1.06 18.63 -0.66
N ASN A 11 0.05 19.41 -0.29
CA ASN A 11 0.07 20.33 0.84
C ASN A 11 -1.31 20.41 1.49
N ASP A 12 -1.45 21.19 2.57
CA ASP A 12 -2.71 21.29 3.32
C ASP A 12 -3.90 21.79 2.47
N GLY A 13 -3.66 22.50 1.37
CA GLY A 13 -4.70 22.97 0.45
C GLY A 13 -5.26 21.90 -0.48
N ASN A 14 -4.55 20.80 -0.72
CA ASN A 14 -5.00 19.74 -1.65
C ASN A 14 -4.92 18.31 -1.07
N ALA A 15 -4.34 18.08 0.11
CA ALA A 15 -4.10 16.75 0.66
C ALA A 15 -5.35 15.86 0.70
N GLU A 16 -6.51 16.41 1.13
CA GLU A 16 -7.80 15.71 1.20
C GLU A 16 -8.38 15.33 -0.18
N ARG A 17 -7.84 15.92 -1.26
CA ARG A 17 -8.24 15.66 -2.65
C ARG A 17 -7.26 14.74 -3.38
N VAL A 18 -6.17 14.33 -2.74
CA VAL A 18 -5.19 13.40 -3.31
C VAL A 18 -5.31 12.06 -2.60
N GLY A 19 -5.67 11.03 -3.36
CA GLY A 19 -5.83 9.65 -2.86
C GLY A 19 -4.65 8.74 -3.22
N VAL A 20 -4.66 7.54 -2.64
CA VAL A 20 -3.69 6.47 -2.90
C VAL A 20 -4.42 5.14 -3.09
N ILE A 21 -4.49 4.67 -4.34
CA ILE A 21 -4.98 3.34 -4.67
C ILE A 21 -3.82 2.55 -5.25
N LEU A 22 -3.46 1.41 -4.63
CA LEU A 22 -2.40 0.53 -5.12
C LEU A 22 -2.93 -0.89 -5.34
N GLY A 23 -2.39 -1.57 -6.34
CA GLY A 23 -2.66 -2.98 -6.58
C GLY A 23 -1.56 -3.87 -6.01
N SER A 24 -1.92 -4.89 -5.22
CA SER A 24 -0.97 -5.94 -4.82
C SER A 24 -1.71 -7.26 -4.62
N ALA A 25 -1.30 -8.29 -5.38
CA ALA A 25 -1.99 -9.58 -5.36
C ALA A 25 -1.70 -10.38 -4.08
N ILE A 26 -0.47 -10.34 -3.58
CA ILE A 26 0.03 -11.28 -2.56
C ILE A 26 0.60 -10.55 -1.32
N GLY A 27 0.85 -9.23 -1.41
CA GLY A 27 1.47 -8.50 -0.31
C GLY A 27 2.92 -8.97 -0.04
N GLY A 28 3.33 -8.95 1.23
CA GLY A 28 4.71 -9.22 1.65
C GLY A 28 5.07 -10.69 1.81
N LEU A 29 4.95 -11.51 0.75
CA LEU A 29 5.17 -12.97 0.83
C LEU A 29 6.53 -13.36 1.43
N SER A 30 7.60 -12.69 1.03
CA SER A 30 8.95 -12.95 1.57
C SER A 30 9.04 -12.70 3.07
N THR A 31 8.27 -11.72 3.59
CA THR A 31 8.21 -11.45 5.03
C THR A 31 7.40 -12.54 5.74
N ILE A 32 6.31 -13.03 5.13
CA ILE A 32 5.57 -14.18 5.67
C ILE A 32 6.50 -15.38 5.82
N GLU A 33 7.26 -15.72 4.78
CA GLU A 33 8.16 -16.87 4.77
C GLU A 33 9.23 -16.76 5.86
N LYS A 34 9.88 -15.60 5.96
CA LYS A 34 10.88 -15.32 6.98
C LYS A 34 10.31 -15.41 8.40
N GLU A 35 9.16 -14.80 8.64
CA GLU A 35 8.58 -14.76 9.99
C GLU A 35 7.97 -16.11 10.37
N LYS A 36 7.50 -16.92 9.40
CA LYS A 36 7.18 -18.33 9.61
C LYS A 36 8.41 -19.10 10.11
N GLU A 37 9.57 -18.96 9.46
CA GLU A 37 10.80 -19.61 9.92
C GLU A 37 11.20 -19.16 11.32
N ASN A 38 11.06 -17.87 11.63
CA ASN A 38 11.32 -17.35 12.97
C ASN A 38 10.43 -18.01 14.02
N VAL A 39 9.12 -18.13 13.74
CA VAL A 39 8.16 -18.75 14.65
C VAL A 39 8.46 -20.23 14.86
N LEU A 40 8.75 -20.96 13.78
CA LEU A 40 9.02 -22.40 13.84
C LEU A 40 10.31 -22.72 14.61
N ASN A 41 11.37 -21.93 14.43
CA ASN A 41 12.68 -22.20 15.01
C ASN A 41 12.86 -21.61 16.41
N TYR A 42 12.20 -20.48 16.72
CA TYR A 42 12.47 -19.69 17.94
C TYR A 42 11.21 -19.32 18.73
N GLY A 43 10.04 -19.73 18.26
CA GLY A 43 8.75 -19.43 18.89
C GLY A 43 8.20 -18.03 18.55
N PRO A 44 6.92 -17.78 18.87
CA PRO A 44 6.19 -16.58 18.43
C PRO A 44 6.73 -15.27 18.99
N LYS A 45 7.44 -15.29 20.13
CA LYS A 45 8.07 -14.10 20.70
C LYS A 45 9.18 -13.51 19.82
N ARG A 46 9.71 -14.28 18.86
CA ARG A 46 10.75 -13.82 17.94
C ARG A 46 10.18 -13.11 16.70
N MET A 47 8.87 -13.19 16.48
CA MET A 47 8.22 -12.52 15.36
C MET A 47 8.42 -10.99 15.46
N SER A 48 8.75 -10.36 14.33
CA SER A 48 8.90 -8.91 14.28
C SER A 48 7.56 -8.20 14.60
N PRO A 49 7.56 -7.13 15.40
CA PRO A 49 6.37 -6.29 15.57
C PRO A 49 5.95 -5.56 14.28
N PHE A 50 6.83 -5.52 13.27
CA PHE A 50 6.55 -4.96 11.94
C PHE A 50 6.05 -6.00 10.93
N THR A 51 5.87 -7.26 11.33
CA THR A 51 5.38 -8.33 10.44
C THR A 51 4.06 -7.95 9.78
N VAL A 52 3.07 -7.52 10.58
CA VAL A 52 1.75 -7.12 10.06
C VAL A 52 1.86 -5.92 9.10
N PRO A 53 2.55 -4.82 9.47
CA PRO A 53 2.88 -3.72 8.55
C PRO A 53 3.48 -4.14 7.21
N SER A 54 4.41 -5.10 7.22
CA SER A 54 5.13 -5.52 6.03
C SER A 54 4.39 -6.55 5.17
N VAL A 55 3.41 -7.27 5.73
CA VAL A 55 2.72 -8.36 5.05
C VAL A 55 1.42 -7.90 4.40
N LEU A 56 0.62 -7.08 5.09
CA LEU A 56 -0.71 -6.72 4.62
C LEU A 56 -0.63 -5.84 3.36
N ALA A 57 -1.22 -6.33 2.26
CA ALA A 57 -1.18 -5.66 0.96
C ALA A 57 -1.68 -4.20 1.01
N ASN A 58 -2.74 -3.94 1.80
CA ASN A 58 -3.32 -2.61 1.94
C ASN A 58 -2.42 -1.60 2.67
N LEU A 59 -1.45 -2.06 3.46
CA LEU A 59 -0.52 -1.16 4.16
C LEU A 59 0.52 -0.55 3.21
N ALA A 60 0.69 -1.08 2.00
CA ALA A 60 1.43 -0.39 0.96
C ALA A 60 0.80 0.97 0.61
N SER A 61 -0.54 1.01 0.46
CA SER A 61 -1.26 2.27 0.18
C SER A 61 -1.16 3.23 1.36
N GLY A 62 -1.28 2.70 2.59
CA GLY A 62 -1.10 3.49 3.81
C GLY A 62 0.30 4.10 3.94
N HIS A 63 1.35 3.32 3.63
CA HIS A 63 2.73 3.81 3.66
C HIS A 63 2.97 4.93 2.63
N VAL A 64 2.43 4.80 1.42
CA VAL A 64 2.54 5.85 0.38
C VAL A 64 1.75 7.10 0.78
N SER A 65 0.55 6.94 1.35
CA SER A 65 -0.24 8.05 1.90
C SER A 65 0.53 8.82 2.98
N ILE A 66 1.07 8.13 3.98
CA ILE A 66 1.87 8.73 5.06
C ILE A 66 3.10 9.45 4.48
N ARG A 67 3.81 8.81 3.55
CA ARG A 67 5.06 9.34 2.99
C ARG A 67 4.86 10.66 2.26
N PHE A 68 3.73 10.83 1.57
CA PHE A 68 3.48 12.00 0.72
C PHE A 68 2.38 12.93 1.24
N GLY A 69 1.76 12.63 2.39
CA GLY A 69 0.71 13.45 2.98
C GLY A 69 -0.61 13.42 2.20
N ALA A 70 -0.86 12.38 1.41
CA ALA A 70 -2.12 12.20 0.67
C ALA A 70 -3.22 11.70 1.63
N LYS A 71 -4.27 12.50 1.82
CA LYS A 71 -5.34 12.27 2.82
C LYS A 71 -6.70 11.92 2.22
N GLY A 72 -6.82 11.94 0.90
CA GLY A 72 -8.02 11.51 0.19
C GLY A 72 -8.25 9.99 0.26
N PRO A 73 -9.02 9.40 -0.67
CA PRO A 73 -9.34 7.98 -0.66
C PRO A 73 -8.10 7.09 -0.65
N ILE A 74 -8.06 6.11 0.27
CA ILE A 74 -6.97 5.13 0.39
C ILE A 74 -7.57 3.72 0.26
N SER A 75 -7.08 2.94 -0.70
CA SER A 75 -7.53 1.56 -0.90
C SER A 75 -6.42 0.70 -1.50
N CYS A 76 -6.62 -0.62 -1.44
CA CYS A 76 -5.76 -1.57 -2.14
C CYS A 76 -6.61 -2.58 -2.88
N VAL A 77 -6.31 -2.75 -4.17
CA VAL A 77 -7.03 -3.65 -5.06
C VAL A 77 -6.29 -4.97 -5.16
N VAL A 78 -7.02 -6.06 -4.95
CA VAL A 78 -6.48 -7.42 -4.92
C VAL A 78 -7.30 -8.30 -5.88
N THR A 79 -6.88 -8.34 -7.14
CA THR A 79 -7.51 -9.11 -8.23
C THR A 79 -6.47 -9.91 -9.02
N ALA A 80 -5.54 -10.55 -8.30
CA ALA A 80 -4.43 -11.31 -8.88
C ALA A 80 -3.65 -10.48 -9.93
N CYS A 81 -3.42 -11.02 -11.13
CA CYS A 81 -2.69 -10.35 -12.20
C CYS A 81 -3.31 -9.01 -12.64
N ALA A 82 -4.62 -8.82 -12.42
CA ALA A 82 -5.32 -7.61 -12.79
C ALA A 82 -5.26 -6.50 -11.73
N SER A 83 -4.64 -6.75 -10.56
CA SER A 83 -4.66 -5.82 -9.41
C SER A 83 -4.19 -4.41 -9.78
N GLY A 84 -3.12 -4.29 -10.56
CA GLY A 84 -2.59 -3.00 -11.00
C GLY A 84 -3.55 -2.27 -11.96
N THR A 85 -4.07 -2.99 -12.96
CA THR A 85 -5.02 -2.42 -13.93
C THR A 85 -6.32 -1.99 -13.26
N ASN A 86 -6.87 -2.81 -12.37
CA ASN A 86 -8.08 -2.46 -11.63
C ASN A 86 -7.85 -1.29 -10.68
N ALA A 87 -6.69 -1.21 -10.00
CA ALA A 87 -6.35 -0.05 -9.18
C ALA A 87 -6.35 1.26 -9.99
N ILE A 88 -5.85 1.24 -11.23
CA ILE A 88 -5.91 2.39 -12.13
C ILE A 88 -7.37 2.71 -12.51
N GLY A 89 -8.18 1.69 -12.83
CA GLY A 89 -9.58 1.86 -13.18
C GLY A 89 -10.43 2.44 -12.03
N ASP A 90 -10.23 1.97 -10.81
CA ASP A 90 -10.88 2.49 -9.61
C ASP A 90 -10.44 3.93 -9.34
N SER A 91 -9.15 4.23 -9.50
CA SER A 91 -8.61 5.60 -9.38
C SER A 91 -9.25 6.55 -10.39
N PHE A 92 -9.36 6.12 -11.64
CA PHE A 92 -10.01 6.90 -12.70
C PHE A 92 -11.45 7.23 -12.34
N ARG A 93 -12.22 6.24 -11.86
CA ARG A 93 -13.61 6.44 -11.44
C ARG A 93 -13.75 7.44 -10.29
N ILE A 94 -12.90 7.30 -9.26
CA ILE A 94 -12.86 8.20 -8.11
C ILE A 94 -12.55 9.65 -8.52
N ILE A 95 -11.74 9.86 -9.56
CA ILE A 95 -11.42 11.19 -10.07
C ILE A 95 -12.57 11.74 -10.94
N SER A 96 -13.28 10.87 -11.66
CA SER A 96 -14.31 11.27 -12.63
C SER A 96 -15.69 11.57 -12.02
N GLU A 97 -15.97 11.05 -10.83
CA GLU A 97 -17.23 11.19 -10.09
C GLU A 97 -17.12 12.26 -8.99
#